data_AF-A0A419E5M5-F1
#
_entry.id   AF-A0A419E5M5-F1
#
_cell.length_a   1.000
_cell.length_b   1.000
_cell.length_c   1.000
_cell.angle_alpha   90.00
_cell.angle_beta   90.00
_cell.angle_gamma   90.00
#
_symmetry.space_group_name_H-M   'P 1'
#
loop_
_entity.id
_entity.type
_entity.pdbx_description
1 polymer ?
#
loop_
_entity_poly.entity_id
_entity_poly.type
_entity_poly.pdbx_seq_one_letter_code
_entity_poly.pdbx_strand_id
1 'polypeptide(L)'
;MLSIATMLVSLAALSVAMFGAGRLVFDVFNDGGLAKNLDGMSVKLAVLGLAFIFGWGIGLVSIRGFGNLVYPLVINIYAWGCLAAVSVLYIKVIQKLYVQSYDAMRFWAYLIILLGGLFVLICLHLLVEGHDLRPFAIPLLVISVIQLFVIVERYVFTPDAIDWKVVCDVTIFLMMISISALMLMHIGILSPVRDQINSIFLNNGNHNQDEG
;
A
#
# COMPACT_ATOMS: atom_id res chain seq x y z
N MET A 1 -24.81 18.68 -0.55
CA MET A 1 -25.08 17.90 0.68
C MET A 1 -24.63 16.45 0.53
N LEU A 2 -25.23 15.66 -0.39
CA LEU A 2 -24.93 14.23 -0.56
C LEU A 2 -23.45 13.93 -0.90
N SER A 3 -22.83 14.72 -1.79
CA SER A 3 -21.41 14.62 -2.15
C SER A 3 -20.45 14.79 -0.97
N ILE A 4 -20.75 15.74 -0.07
CA ILE A 4 -19.95 16.00 1.13
C ILE A 4 -20.15 14.88 2.15
N ALA A 5 -21.38 14.39 2.29
CA ALA A 5 -21.67 13.26 3.18
C ALA A 5 -20.95 11.98 2.74
N THR A 6 -21.00 11.62 1.45
CA THR A 6 -20.29 10.44 0.92
C THR A 6 -18.77 10.60 1.04
N MET A 7 -18.26 11.80 0.82
CA MET A 7 -16.85 12.13 1.06
C MET A 7 -16.45 11.85 2.51
N LEU A 8 -17.18 12.39 3.49
CA LEU A 8 -16.86 12.21 4.91
C LEU A 8 -16.97 10.75 5.36
N VAL A 9 -17.98 10.02 4.88
CA VAL A 9 -18.14 8.59 5.17
C VAL A 9 -16.96 7.78 4.61
N SER A 10 -16.55 8.07 3.37
CA SER A 10 -15.40 7.41 2.75
C SER A 10 -14.10 7.74 3.49
N LEU A 11 -13.88 9.01 3.88
CA LEU A 11 -12.72 9.42 4.68
C LEU A 11 -12.66 8.73 6.03
N ALA A 12 -13.80 8.66 6.74
CA ALA A 12 -13.86 8.00 8.03
C ALA A 12 -13.52 6.51 7.90
N ALA A 13 -14.10 5.82 6.90
CA ALA A 13 -13.82 4.41 6.64
C ALA A 13 -12.35 4.16 6.27
N LEU A 14 -11.78 4.96 5.36
CA LEU A 14 -10.38 4.85 4.96
C LEU A 14 -9.42 5.14 6.13
N SER A 15 -9.74 6.16 6.94
CA SER A 15 -8.96 6.48 8.15
C SER A 15 -8.93 5.31 9.12
N VAL A 16 -10.09 4.76 9.46
CA VAL A 16 -10.19 3.63 10.39
C VAL A 16 -9.42 2.42 9.85
N ALA A 17 -9.54 2.12 8.55
CA ALA A 17 -8.80 1.04 7.93
C ALA A 17 -7.29 1.26 7.97
N MET A 18 -6.81 2.47 7.65
CA MET A 18 -5.38 2.79 7.63
C MET A 18 -4.75 2.84 9.02
N PHE A 19 -5.43 3.45 10.01
CA PHE A 19 -4.96 3.45 11.40
C PHE A 19 -4.99 2.04 12.00
N GLY A 20 -6.04 1.27 11.73
CA GLY A 20 -6.13 -0.12 12.17
C GLY A 20 -5.04 -1.01 11.56
N ALA A 21 -4.75 -0.84 10.27
CA ALA A 21 -3.63 -1.51 9.61
C ALA A 21 -2.27 -1.10 10.22
N GLY A 22 -2.07 0.19 10.49
CA GLY A 22 -0.86 0.69 11.16
C GLY A 22 -0.66 0.08 12.55
N ARG A 23 -1.74 -0.07 13.32
CA ARG A 23 -1.70 -0.76 14.63
C ARG A 23 -1.29 -2.23 14.48
N LEU A 24 -1.88 -2.93 13.51
CA LEU A 24 -1.57 -4.34 13.23
C LEU A 24 -0.10 -4.52 12.82
N VAL A 25 0.43 -3.64 11.98
CA VAL A 25 1.86 -3.60 11.64
C VAL A 25 2.70 -3.43 12.92
N PHE A 26 2.38 -2.44 13.75
CA PHE A 26 3.14 -2.19 14.97
C PHE A 26 3.17 -3.41 15.90
N ASP A 27 2.04 -4.11 16.04
CA ASP A 27 1.94 -5.33 16.84
C ASP A 27 2.69 -6.52 16.24
N VAL A 28 2.81 -6.62 14.92
CA VAL A 28 3.61 -7.65 14.23
C VAL A 28 5.11 -7.43 14.42
N PHE A 29 5.56 -6.16 14.44
CA PHE A 29 6.99 -5.82 14.48
C PHE A 29 7.57 -5.72 15.90
N ASN A 30 6.75 -5.56 16.95
CA ASN A 30 7.21 -5.58 18.34
C ASN A 30 7.34 -7.01 18.89
N ASP A 31 8.46 -7.30 19.58
CA ASP A 31 8.90 -8.64 19.92
C ASP A 31 7.87 -9.43 20.76
N GLY A 32 7.56 -10.65 20.30
CA GLY A 32 6.57 -11.56 20.90
C GLY A 32 5.16 -11.50 20.30
N GLY A 33 4.86 -10.49 19.47
CA GLY A 33 3.53 -10.25 18.93
C GLY A 33 3.07 -11.21 17.84
N LEU A 34 3.96 -11.83 17.06
CA LEU A 34 3.56 -12.62 15.89
C LEU A 34 2.70 -13.84 16.26
N ALA A 35 3.13 -14.67 17.22
CA ALA A 35 2.38 -15.88 17.61
C ALA A 35 1.04 -15.54 18.29
N LYS A 36 0.99 -14.43 19.04
CA LYS A 36 -0.20 -13.97 19.76
C LYS A 36 -1.17 -13.18 18.87
N ASN A 37 -0.69 -12.57 17.78
CA ASN A 37 -1.50 -11.81 16.83
C ASN A 37 -1.82 -12.58 15.55
N LEU A 38 -1.13 -13.69 15.26
CA LEU A 38 -1.50 -14.65 14.22
C LEU A 38 -2.88 -15.25 14.53
N ASP A 39 -3.18 -15.47 15.81
CA ASP A 39 -4.51 -15.87 16.26
C ASP A 39 -5.52 -14.74 16.01
N GLY A 40 -6.46 -14.98 15.09
CA GLY A 40 -7.40 -13.98 14.60
C GLY A 40 -6.82 -12.95 13.61
N MET A 41 -5.60 -13.11 13.09
CA MET A 41 -5.03 -12.19 12.10
C MET A 41 -5.88 -12.11 10.83
N SER A 42 -6.37 -13.26 10.36
CA SER A 42 -7.26 -13.35 9.20
C SER A 42 -8.56 -12.57 9.41
N VAL A 43 -9.12 -12.63 10.62
CA VAL A 43 -10.34 -11.88 10.99
C VAL A 43 -10.04 -10.37 11.03
N LYS A 44 -8.95 -9.96 11.67
CA LYS A 44 -8.53 -8.55 11.70
C LYS A 44 -8.29 -8.02 10.27
N LEU A 45 -7.60 -8.79 9.44
CA LEU A 45 -7.33 -8.45 8.04
C LEU A 45 -8.62 -8.37 7.22
N ALA A 46 -9.56 -9.29 7.43
CA ALA A 46 -10.85 -9.29 6.75
C ALA A 46 -11.70 -8.07 7.14
N VAL A 47 -11.76 -7.71 8.42
CA VAL A 47 -12.50 -6.53 8.90
C VAL A 47 -11.87 -5.24 8.36
N LEU A 48 -10.54 -5.12 8.40
CA LEU A 48 -9.83 -3.96 7.86
C LEU A 48 -9.97 -3.87 6.33
N GLY A 49 -9.87 -5.00 5.63
CA GLY A 49 -10.06 -5.09 4.19
C GLY A 49 -11.48 -4.68 3.78
N LEU A 50 -12.50 -5.13 4.52
CA LEU A 50 -13.89 -4.74 4.26
C LEU A 50 -14.12 -3.24 4.50
N ALA A 51 -13.60 -2.68 5.59
CA ALA A 51 -13.64 -1.25 5.85
C ALA A 51 -12.93 -0.45 4.74
N PHE A 52 -11.79 -0.93 4.27
CA PHE A 52 -11.04 -0.31 3.19
C PHE A 52 -11.80 -0.35 1.86
N ILE A 53 -12.30 -1.52 1.44
CA ILE A 53 -13.03 -1.68 0.18
C ILE A 53 -14.32 -0.85 0.20
N PHE A 54 -15.03 -0.83 1.32
CA PHE A 54 -16.23 0.00 1.49
C PHE A 54 -15.90 1.49 1.37
N GLY A 55 -14.87 1.95 2.09
CA GLY A 55 -14.38 3.32 1.99
C GLY A 55 -13.96 3.68 0.56
N TRP A 56 -13.13 2.84 -0.06
CA TRP A 56 -12.64 3.01 -1.42
C TRP A 56 -13.80 3.08 -2.44
N GLY A 57 -14.78 2.18 -2.36
CA GLY A 57 -15.94 2.17 -3.24
C GLY A 57 -16.81 3.43 -3.13
N ILE A 58 -17.12 3.87 -1.90
CA ILE A 58 -17.84 5.14 -1.69
C ILE A 58 -17.01 6.32 -2.20
N GLY A 59 -15.69 6.23 -2.06
CA GLY A 59 -14.76 7.23 -2.57
C GLY A 59 -14.82 7.37 -4.09
N LEU A 60 -14.87 6.25 -4.82
CA LEU A 60 -15.07 6.25 -6.28
C LEU A 60 -16.36 6.96 -6.66
N VAL A 61 -17.47 6.64 -5.97
CA VAL A 61 -18.78 7.27 -6.21
C VAL A 61 -18.74 8.77 -5.89
N SER A 62 -18.01 9.19 -4.85
CA SER A 62 -17.87 10.61 -4.48
C SER A 62 -17.15 11.42 -5.56
N ILE A 63 -16.05 10.90 -6.13
CA ILE A 63 -15.29 11.58 -7.19
C ILE A 63 -16.03 11.52 -8.52
N ARG A 64 -16.38 10.30 -8.95
CA ARG A 64 -16.87 10.04 -10.31
C ARG A 64 -18.38 10.24 -10.46
N GLY A 65 -19.16 9.92 -9.42
CA GLY A 65 -20.61 10.07 -9.43
C GLY A 65 -21.08 11.48 -9.09
N PHE A 66 -20.41 12.15 -8.15
CA PHE A 66 -20.81 13.49 -7.70
C PHE A 66 -19.88 14.64 -8.11
N GLY A 67 -18.81 14.36 -8.86
CA GLY A 67 -17.89 15.38 -9.38
C GLY A 67 -17.17 16.18 -8.28
N ASN A 68 -16.86 15.54 -7.14
CA ASN A 68 -16.26 16.26 -6.01
C ASN A 68 -14.79 16.61 -6.28
N LEU A 69 -14.47 17.91 -6.45
CA LEU A 69 -13.10 18.38 -6.69
C LEU A 69 -12.22 18.42 -5.43
N VAL A 70 -12.80 18.50 -4.23
CA VAL A 70 -12.03 18.58 -2.97
C VAL A 70 -11.47 17.22 -2.58
N TYR A 71 -12.22 16.16 -2.89
CA TYR A 71 -11.87 14.81 -2.45
C TYR A 71 -10.56 14.27 -3.04
N PRO A 72 -10.23 14.49 -4.33
CA PRO A 72 -8.90 14.22 -4.89
C PRO A 72 -7.74 14.82 -4.11
N LEU A 73 -7.88 16.04 -3.59
CA LEU A 73 -6.84 16.73 -2.82
C LEU A 73 -6.60 16.03 -1.48
N VAL A 74 -7.67 15.60 -0.80
CA VAL A 74 -7.54 14.86 0.46
C VAL A 74 -6.88 13.51 0.23
N ILE A 75 -7.26 12.78 -0.82
CA ILE A 75 -6.68 11.47 -1.12
C ILE A 75 -5.19 11.55 -1.45
N ASN A 76 -4.74 12.64 -2.09
CA ASN A 76 -3.31 12.88 -2.29
C ASN A 76 -2.55 12.95 -0.95
N ILE A 77 -3.09 13.64 0.05
CA ILE A 77 -2.50 13.68 1.41
C ILE A 77 -2.44 12.28 2.02
N TYR A 78 -3.51 11.49 1.86
CA TYR A 78 -3.55 10.09 2.34
C TYR A 78 -2.53 9.21 1.62
N ALA A 79 -2.31 9.42 0.33
CA ALA A 79 -1.34 8.68 -0.45
C ALA A 79 0.10 8.99 0.01
N TRP A 80 0.43 10.26 0.28
CA TRP A 80 1.70 10.64 0.90
C TRP A 80 1.87 10.06 2.30
N GLY A 81 0.81 10.07 3.12
CA GLY A 81 0.83 9.42 4.44
C GLY A 81 1.06 7.90 4.35
N CYS A 82 0.41 7.24 3.39
CA CYS A 82 0.59 5.82 3.10
C CYS A 82 2.03 5.53 2.63
N LEU A 83 2.57 6.35 1.73
CA LEU A 83 3.95 6.23 1.27
C LEU A 83 4.95 6.35 2.42
N ALA A 84 4.75 7.34 3.31
CA ALA A 84 5.59 7.49 4.51
C ALA A 84 5.51 6.25 5.41
N ALA A 85 4.30 5.71 5.62
CA ALA A 85 4.11 4.49 6.40
C ALA A 85 4.80 3.27 5.76
N VAL A 86 4.66 3.07 4.45
CA VAL A 86 5.32 1.99 3.70
C VAL A 86 6.84 2.16 3.73
N SER A 87 7.34 3.38 3.64
CA SER A 87 8.77 3.69 3.72
C SER A 87 9.34 3.32 5.10
N VAL A 88 8.67 3.71 6.18
CA VAL A 88 9.06 3.32 7.56
C VAL A 88 8.99 1.80 7.74
N LEU A 89 7.95 1.17 7.20
CA LEU A 89 7.77 -0.27 7.25
C LEU A 89 8.91 -0.99 6.53
N TYR A 90 9.29 -0.50 5.35
CA TYR A 90 10.39 -1.05 4.57
C TYR A 90 11.73 -0.95 5.33
N ILE A 91 12.02 0.20 5.93
CA ILE A 91 13.21 0.37 6.79
C ILE A 91 13.20 -0.63 7.96
N LYS A 92 12.05 -0.81 8.63
CA LYS A 92 11.93 -1.80 9.73
C LYS A 92 12.14 -3.23 9.25
N VAL A 93 11.66 -3.57 8.05
CA VAL A 93 11.91 -4.87 7.42
C VAL A 93 13.42 -5.06 7.21
N ILE A 94 14.11 -4.07 6.63
CA ILE A 94 15.57 -4.11 6.43
C ILE A 94 16.30 -4.33 7.76
N GLN A 95 15.92 -3.61 8.83
CA GLN A 95 16.50 -3.79 10.16
C GLN A 95 16.31 -5.22 10.70
N LYS A 96 15.10 -5.79 10.56
CA LYS A 96 14.83 -7.17 11.01
C LYS A 96 15.57 -8.21 10.16
N LEU A 97 15.75 -7.97 8.86
CA LEU A 97 16.53 -8.83 7.99
C LEU A 97 18.03 -8.76 8.34
N TYR A 98 18.55 -7.57 8.59
CA TYR A 98 19.95 -7.34 8.98
C TYR A 98 20.36 -8.11 10.24
N VAL A 99 19.53 -8.07 11.29
CA VAL A 99 19.78 -8.79 12.54
C VAL A 99 19.61 -10.31 12.37
N GLN A 100 19.01 -10.76 11.25
CA GLN A 100 18.75 -12.16 10.93
C GLN A 100 17.96 -12.93 12.01
N SER A 101 17.31 -12.26 12.96
CA SER A 101 16.54 -12.88 14.05
C SER A 101 15.09 -13.20 13.65
N TYR A 102 14.91 -13.82 12.49
CA TYR A 102 13.60 -14.19 11.94
C TYR A 102 13.58 -15.64 11.44
N ASP A 103 12.36 -16.18 11.42
CA ASP A 103 12.03 -17.51 10.92
C ASP A 103 11.29 -17.39 9.57
N ALA A 104 11.16 -18.49 8.81
CA ALA A 104 10.54 -18.50 7.49
C ALA A 104 9.11 -17.91 7.51
N MET A 105 8.33 -18.21 8.55
CA MET A 105 6.97 -17.68 8.71
C MET A 105 6.94 -16.16 8.91
N ARG A 106 7.92 -15.62 9.65
CA ARG A 106 8.07 -14.17 9.86
C ARG A 106 8.45 -13.46 8.57
N PHE A 107 9.33 -14.07 7.78
CA PHE A 107 9.71 -13.55 6.47
C PHE A 107 8.49 -13.37 5.55
N TRP A 108 7.65 -14.40 5.42
CA TRP A 108 6.42 -14.31 4.62
C TRP A 108 5.47 -13.23 5.16
N ALA A 109 5.35 -13.07 6.48
CA ALA A 109 4.55 -12.01 7.07
C ALA A 109 5.08 -10.62 6.69
N TYR A 110 6.40 -10.40 6.74
CA TYR A 110 7.01 -9.14 6.32
C TYR A 110 6.73 -8.82 4.85
N LEU A 111 6.87 -9.82 3.99
CA LEU A 111 6.61 -9.69 2.55
C LEU A 111 5.14 -9.34 2.26
N ILE A 112 4.19 -10.06 2.88
CA ILE A 112 2.75 -9.82 2.68
C ILE A 112 2.34 -8.44 3.20
N ILE A 113 2.87 -8.02 4.35
CA ILE A 113 2.55 -6.70 4.93
C ILE A 113 3.11 -5.57 4.05
N LEU A 114 4.33 -5.73 3.53
CA LEU A 114 4.95 -4.75 2.63
C LEU A 114 4.16 -4.65 1.31
N LEU A 115 3.78 -5.78 0.72
CA LEU A 115 2.91 -5.83 -0.46
C LEU A 115 1.52 -5.23 -0.19
N GLY A 116 0.93 -5.51 0.98
CA GLY A 116 -0.36 -4.95 1.38
C GLY A 116 -0.33 -3.43 1.48
N GLY A 117 0.74 -2.86 2.04
CA GLY A 117 0.95 -1.41 2.08
C GLY A 117 1.08 -0.79 0.69
N LEU A 118 1.84 -1.41 -0.21
CA LEU A 118 1.97 -0.98 -1.60
C LEU A 118 0.64 -1.11 -2.36
N PHE A 119 -0.12 -2.17 -2.12
CA PHE A 119 -1.43 -2.38 -2.71
C PHE A 119 -2.41 -1.26 -2.32
N VAL A 120 -2.44 -0.88 -1.03
CA VAL A 120 -3.25 0.25 -0.56
C VAL A 120 -2.84 1.55 -1.25
N LEU A 121 -1.54 1.80 -1.42
CA LEU A 121 -1.03 2.97 -2.14
C LEU A 121 -1.53 3.00 -3.60
N ILE A 122 -1.53 1.84 -4.29
CA ILE A 122 -2.05 1.71 -5.65
C ILE A 122 -3.57 1.97 -5.68
N CYS A 123 -4.34 1.43 -4.74
CA CYS A 123 -5.78 1.67 -4.64
C CYS A 123 -6.11 3.16 -4.42
N LEU A 124 -5.34 3.87 -3.57
CA LEU A 124 -5.49 5.31 -3.37
C LEU A 124 -5.17 6.08 -4.65
N HIS A 125 -4.15 5.66 -5.38
CA HIS A 125 -3.82 6.26 -6.67
C HIS A 125 -4.93 6.07 -7.72
N LEU A 126 -5.55 4.89 -7.81
CA LEU A 126 -6.68 4.64 -8.73
C LEU A 126 -7.91 5.51 -8.45
N LEU A 127 -8.03 6.04 -7.22
CA LEU A 127 -9.12 6.91 -6.84
C LEU A 127 -9.01 8.29 -7.54
N VAL A 128 -7.79 8.81 -7.72
CA VAL A 128 -7.56 10.18 -8.20
C VAL A 128 -7.13 10.20 -9.67
N GLU A 129 -7.88 10.91 -10.51
CA GLU A 129 -7.50 11.12 -11.90
C GLU A 129 -6.27 12.04 -12.01
N GLY A 130 -5.31 11.65 -12.84
CA GLY A 130 -4.09 12.44 -13.10
C GLY A 130 -3.07 12.49 -11.97
N HIS A 131 -3.25 11.69 -10.90
CA HIS A 131 -2.24 11.55 -9.86
C HIS A 131 -0.96 10.93 -10.45
N ASP A 132 0.22 11.48 -10.15
CA ASP A 132 1.48 10.95 -10.66
C ASP A 132 2.16 10.09 -9.58
N LEU A 133 2.48 8.83 -9.90
CA LEU A 133 3.19 7.91 -9.00
C LEU A 133 4.71 8.13 -8.99
N ARG A 134 5.24 8.85 -9.97
CA ARG A 134 6.69 9.06 -10.13
C ARG A 134 7.35 9.66 -8.89
N PRO A 135 6.79 10.69 -8.22
CA PRO A 135 7.37 11.23 -7.00
C PRO A 135 7.43 10.21 -5.87
N PHE A 136 6.51 9.24 -5.85
CA PHE A 136 6.44 8.22 -4.79
C PHE A 136 7.47 7.12 -4.96
N ALA A 137 7.96 6.90 -6.18
CA ALA A 137 9.02 5.95 -6.45
C ALA A 137 10.36 6.41 -5.86
N ILE A 138 10.59 7.72 -5.74
CA ILE A 138 11.88 8.27 -5.30
C ILE A 138 12.24 7.80 -3.88
N PRO A 139 11.39 7.97 -2.84
CA PRO A 139 11.69 7.46 -1.51
C PRO A 139 11.94 5.94 -1.49
N LEU A 140 11.15 5.16 -2.24
CA LEU A 140 11.27 3.71 -2.27
C LEU A 140 12.57 3.25 -2.94
N LEU A 141 13.02 3.95 -3.99
CA LEU A 141 14.32 3.68 -4.63
C LEU A 141 15.48 4.02 -3.71
N VAL A 142 15.41 5.16 -3.02
CA VAL A 142 16.46 5.54 -2.04
C VAL A 142 16.58 4.45 -0.97
N ILE A 143 15.47 3.95 -0.44
CA ILE A 143 15.50 2.86 0.57
C ILE A 143 15.98 1.55 -0.05
N SER A 144 15.65 1.26 -1.32
CA SER A 144 16.16 0.07 -2.02
C SER A 144 17.69 0.12 -2.16
N VAL A 145 18.26 1.29 -2.47
CA VAL A 145 19.72 1.47 -2.51
C VAL A 145 20.34 1.27 -1.12
N ILE A 146 19.69 1.77 -0.06
CA ILE A 146 20.11 1.50 1.31
C ILE A 146 20.06 0.00 1.61
N GLN A 147 19.01 -0.71 1.21
CA GLN A 147 18.94 -2.16 1.39
C GLN A 147 20.10 -2.87 0.69
N LEU A 148 20.42 -2.49 -0.55
CA LEU A 148 21.55 -3.07 -1.28
C LEU A 148 22.87 -2.87 -0.51
N PHE A 149 23.10 -1.68 0.03
CA PHE A 149 24.27 -1.40 0.87
C PHE A 149 24.30 -2.29 2.12
N VAL A 150 23.16 -2.43 2.81
CA VAL A 150 23.03 -3.28 4.00
C VAL A 150 23.27 -4.77 3.68
N ILE A 151 22.82 -5.26 2.53
CA ILE A 151 23.08 -6.63 2.07
C ILE A 151 24.58 -6.83 1.86
N VAL A 152 25.24 -5.90 1.16
CA VAL A 152 26.69 -5.98 0.93
C VAL A 152 27.45 -5.95 2.26
N GLU A 153 27.11 -5.04 3.17
CA GLU A 153 27.73 -4.94 4.50
C GLU A 153 27.56 -6.24 5.30
N ARG A 154 26.35 -6.78 5.35
CA ARG A 154 26.06 -8.02 6.10
C ARG A 154 26.74 -9.25 5.52
N TYR A 155 26.72 -9.44 4.20
CA TYR A 155 27.19 -10.70 3.61
C TYR A 155 28.66 -10.69 3.19
N VAL A 156 29.27 -9.52 3.00
CA VAL A 156 30.69 -9.40 2.59
C VAL A 156 31.58 -9.06 3.78
N PHE A 157 31.12 -8.23 4.72
CA PHE A 157 31.96 -7.71 5.79
C PHE A 157 31.69 -8.34 7.16
N THR A 158 30.59 -9.08 7.32
CA THR A 158 30.20 -9.69 8.61
C THR A 158 30.34 -11.22 8.57
N PRO A 159 31.24 -11.82 9.38
CA PRO A 159 31.56 -13.24 9.30
C PRO A 159 30.49 -14.18 9.91
N ASP A 160 29.54 -13.67 10.69
CA ASP A 160 28.41 -14.43 11.27
C ASP A 160 27.15 -14.45 10.40
N ALA A 161 27.25 -14.04 9.13
CA ALA A 161 26.11 -14.05 8.23
C ALA A 161 25.65 -15.47 7.89
N ILE A 162 24.34 -15.70 7.98
CA ILE A 162 23.72 -16.96 7.57
C ILE A 162 23.51 -16.95 6.05
N ASP A 163 24.29 -17.73 5.31
CA ASP A 163 24.32 -17.77 3.84
C ASP A 163 22.95 -17.87 3.19
N TRP A 164 22.10 -18.81 3.63
CA TRP A 164 20.81 -19.04 2.95
C TRP A 164 19.87 -17.82 3.00
N LYS A 165 20.00 -16.97 4.03
CA LYS A 165 19.14 -15.79 4.22
C LYS A 165 19.37 -14.72 3.16
N VAL A 166 20.49 -14.77 2.43
CA VAL A 166 20.76 -13.82 1.34
C VAL A 166 19.66 -13.86 0.27
N VAL A 167 19.06 -15.04 0.06
CA VAL A 167 17.97 -15.23 -0.89
C VAL A 167 16.74 -14.43 -0.44
N CYS A 168 16.44 -14.40 0.86
CA CYS A 168 15.34 -13.62 1.42
C CYS A 168 15.57 -12.11 1.22
N ASP A 169 16.76 -11.63 1.55
CA ASP A 169 17.17 -10.24 1.39
C ASP A 169 17.08 -9.78 -0.08
N VAL A 170 17.67 -10.56 -0.98
CA VAL A 170 17.64 -10.29 -2.43
C VAL A 170 16.22 -10.35 -2.97
N THR A 171 15.36 -11.24 -2.47
CA THR A 171 13.96 -11.32 -2.89
C THR A 171 13.20 -10.03 -2.57
N ILE A 172 13.32 -9.51 -1.34
CA ILE A 172 12.67 -8.25 -0.95
C ILE A 172 13.25 -7.08 -1.76
N PHE A 173 14.57 -7.05 -1.94
CA PHE A 173 15.23 -6.02 -2.74
C PHE A 173 14.73 -6.00 -4.19
N LEU A 174 14.72 -7.16 -4.86
CA LEU A 174 14.26 -7.29 -6.24
C LEU A 174 12.78 -6.92 -6.39
N MET A 175 11.95 -7.30 -5.43
CA MET A 175 10.53 -6.93 -5.43
C MET A 175 10.35 -5.40 -5.30
N MET A 176 11.01 -4.78 -4.32
CA MET A 176 10.87 -3.35 -4.06
C MET A 176 11.44 -2.49 -5.19
N ILE A 177 12.60 -2.87 -5.75
CA ILE A 177 13.19 -2.14 -6.87
C ILE A 177 12.34 -2.29 -8.14
N SER A 178 11.75 -3.47 -8.38
CA SER A 178 10.87 -3.70 -9.52
C SER A 178 9.61 -2.85 -9.43
N ILE A 179 8.96 -2.82 -8.26
CA ILE A 179 7.75 -2.01 -8.05
C ILE A 179 8.09 -0.51 -8.18
N SER A 180 9.19 -0.07 -7.59
CA SER A 180 9.60 1.33 -7.65
C SER A 180 9.99 1.75 -9.07
N ALA A 181 10.67 0.88 -9.83
CA ALA A 181 10.98 1.11 -11.24
C ALA A 181 9.70 1.16 -12.09
N LEU A 182 8.73 0.29 -11.81
CA LEU A 182 7.43 0.28 -12.49
C LEU A 182 6.63 1.57 -12.21
N MET A 183 6.69 2.08 -10.98
CA MET A 183 6.13 3.39 -10.62
C MET A 183 6.82 4.56 -11.34
N LEU A 184 8.16 4.50 -11.49
CA LEU A 184 8.93 5.51 -12.24
C LEU A 184 8.63 5.51 -13.73
N MET A 185 8.50 4.32 -14.32
CA MET A 185 8.26 4.15 -15.75
C MET A 185 6.88 4.69 -16.18
N HIS A 186 6.05 5.15 -15.23
CA HIS A 186 4.73 5.72 -15.47
C HIS A 186 3.97 4.88 -16.49
N ILE A 187 4.00 3.56 -16.30
CA ILE A 187 3.37 2.67 -17.25
C ILE A 187 1.88 2.90 -17.07
N GLY A 188 1.20 3.31 -18.14
CA GLY A 188 -0.25 3.31 -18.25
C GLY A 188 -0.88 1.93 -18.07
N ILE A 189 -0.26 0.99 -17.36
CA ILE A 189 -0.76 -0.35 -17.04
C ILE A 189 -2.01 -0.28 -16.15
N LEU A 190 -2.14 0.80 -15.38
CA LEU A 190 -3.33 1.10 -14.60
C LEU A 190 -4.36 1.92 -15.40
N SER A 191 -4.03 2.41 -16.60
CA SER A 191 -5.01 3.11 -17.46
C SER A 191 -6.14 2.18 -17.88
N PRO A 192 -5.92 0.94 -18.36
CA PRO A 192 -7.00 0.03 -18.73
C PRO A 192 -7.96 -0.25 -17.57
N VAL A 193 -7.41 -0.45 -16.35
CA VAL A 193 -8.20 -0.68 -15.14
C VAL A 193 -9.00 0.58 -14.79
N ARG A 194 -8.40 1.76 -14.91
CA ARG A 194 -9.08 3.04 -14.70
C ARG A 194 -10.17 3.27 -15.75
N ASP A 195 -9.93 2.95 -17.01
CA ASP A 195 -10.87 3.12 -18.12
C ASP A 195 -12.07 2.18 -17.95
N GLN A 196 -11.85 0.95 -17.47
CA GLN A 196 -12.93 0.03 -17.06
C GLN A 196 -13.76 0.57 -15.89
N ILE A 197 -13.12 1.17 -14.89
CA ILE A 197 -13.85 1.81 -13.77
C ILE A 197 -14.67 2.99 -14.32
N ASN A 198 -14.07 3.82 -15.17
CA ASN A 198 -14.73 4.99 -15.75
C ASN A 198 -15.92 4.61 -16.64
N SER A 199 -15.83 3.51 -17.41
CA SER A 199 -16.92 3.05 -18.27
C SER A 199 -18.16 2.63 -17.49
N ILE A 200 -18.01 2.06 -16.28
CA ILE A 200 -19.15 1.72 -15.39
C ILE A 200 -19.93 2.99 -15.01
N PHE A 201 -19.24 4.10 -14.73
CA PHE A 201 -19.90 5.36 -14.37
C PHE A 201 -20.45 6.12 -15.59
N LEU A 202 -19.79 6.03 -16.75
CA LEU A 202 -20.26 6.66 -17.99
C LEU A 202 -21.51 5.97 -18.56
N ASN A 203 -21.59 4.63 -18.52
CA ASN A 203 -22.78 3.90 -18.98
C ASN A 203 -24.04 4.23 -18.15
N ASN A 204 -23.88 4.50 -16.85
CA ASN A 204 -24.99 4.94 -15.99
C ASN A 204 -25.41 6.39 -16.23
N GLY A 205 -24.58 7.22 -16.86
CA GLY A 205 -24.92 8.59 -17.25
C GLY A 205 -25.81 8.63 -18.50
N ASN A 206 -25.53 7.77 -19.49
CA ASN A 206 -26.30 7.74 -20.74
C ASN A 206 -27.66 7.06 -20.61
N HIS A 207 -27.83 6.08 -19.72
CA HIS A 207 -29.15 5.43 -19.54
C HIS A 207 -30.22 6.37 -18.97
N ASN A 208 -29.83 7.47 -18.33
CA ASN A 208 -30.76 8.48 -17.79
C ASN A 208 -31.12 9.58 -18.80
N GLN A 209 -30.57 9.57 -20.03
CA GLN A 209 -30.90 10.55 -21.07
C GLN A 209 -31.91 10.05 -22.11
N ASP A 210 -32.15 8.74 -22.18
CA ASP A 210 -33.10 8.14 -23.15
C ASP A 210 -34.52 7.91 -22.57
N GLU A 211 -34.77 8.25 -21.30
CA GLU A 211 -36.10 8.18 -20.65
C GLU A 211 -36.70 9.57 -20.33
N GLY A 212 -36.19 10.65 -20.95
CA GLY A 212 -36.68 12.03 -20.79
C GLY A 212 -37.59 12.51 -21.92
#